data_AF-A0A2I0PFP0-F1
#
_entry.id   AF-A0A2I0PFP0-F1
#
_cell.length_a   1.000
_cell.length_b   1.000
_cell.length_c   1.000
_cell.angle_alpha   90.00
_cell.angle_beta   90.00
_cell.angle_gamma   90.00
#
_symmetry.space_group_name_H-M   'P 1'
#
loop_
_entity.id
_entity.type
_entity.pdbx_description
1 polymer ?
#
loop_
_entity_poly.entity_id
_entity_poly.type
_entity_poly.pdbx_seq_one_letter_code
_entity_poly.pdbx_strand_id
1 'polypeptide(L)'
;MTAFHRMQTLEQQAGNILLKLGYDPVIVTDLVRTSRYIPYNLAARKEMDDGTIDNVMVKLKVSLHPIQSLEEAAFFCRDEVGRMKKFFAQAPAGMKVSRFEVWVSIPSNQFQQFEIGRDGIREILAPDENTGLTGGAA
;
A
#
# COMPACT_ATOMS: atom_id res chain seq x y z
N MET A 1 -17.20 -8.45 -16.01
CA MET A 1 -15.85 -8.51 -15.40
C MET A 1 -15.99 -9.13 -14.02
N THR A 2 -15.21 -10.17 -13.69
CA THR A 2 -15.32 -10.87 -12.39
C THR A 2 -14.53 -10.14 -11.30
N ALA A 3 -14.85 -10.39 -10.03
CA ALA A 3 -14.09 -9.82 -8.89
C ALA A 3 -12.58 -10.18 -8.95
N PHE A 4 -12.26 -11.36 -9.48
CA PHE A 4 -10.90 -11.82 -9.72
C PHE A 4 -10.16 -10.95 -10.75
N HIS A 5 -10.75 -10.77 -11.95
CA HIS A 5 -10.14 -9.93 -12.98
C HIS A 5 -9.95 -8.50 -12.49
N ARG A 6 -10.91 -7.96 -11.73
CA ARG A 6 -10.78 -6.64 -11.12
C ARG A 6 -9.57 -6.58 -10.18
N MET A 7 -9.37 -7.57 -9.31
CA MET A 7 -8.22 -7.59 -8.40
C MET A 7 -6.90 -7.66 -9.15
N GLN A 8 -6.78 -8.51 -10.17
CA GLN A 8 -5.56 -8.59 -11.00
C GLN A 8 -5.25 -7.26 -11.69
N THR A 9 -6.27 -6.56 -12.20
CA THR A 9 -6.09 -5.22 -12.78
C THR A 9 -5.54 -4.23 -11.73
N LEU A 10 -6.08 -4.25 -10.51
CA LEU A 10 -5.61 -3.38 -9.44
C LEU A 10 -4.17 -3.73 -9.01
N GLU A 11 -3.81 -5.01 -8.98
CA GLU A 11 -2.46 -5.46 -8.67
C GLU A 11 -1.46 -4.98 -9.72
N GLN A 12 -1.79 -5.10 -11.00
CA GLN A 12 -0.96 -4.57 -12.07
C GLN A 12 -0.81 -3.05 -12.02
N GLN A 13 -1.91 -2.32 -11.77
CA GLN A 13 -1.89 -0.87 -11.62
C GLN A 13 -1.02 -0.44 -10.44
N ALA A 14 -1.21 -1.07 -9.28
CA ALA A 14 -0.42 -0.77 -8.09
C ALA A 14 1.08 -1.09 -8.29
N GLY A 15 1.39 -2.22 -8.92
CA GLY A 15 2.75 -2.59 -9.30
C GLY A 15 3.38 -1.54 -10.23
N ASN A 16 2.66 -1.06 -11.23
CA ASN A 16 3.16 -0.02 -12.13
C ASN A 16 3.44 1.31 -11.40
N ILE A 17 2.62 1.69 -10.41
CA ILE A 17 2.87 2.87 -9.58
C ILE A 17 4.16 2.69 -8.78
N LEU A 18 4.35 1.53 -8.14
CA LEU A 18 5.56 1.22 -7.37
C LEU A 18 6.82 1.22 -8.24
N LEU A 19 6.74 0.65 -9.46
CA LEU A 19 7.83 0.69 -10.44
C LEU A 19 8.21 2.13 -10.81
N LYS A 20 7.23 3.01 -11.07
CA LYS A 20 7.49 4.42 -11.38
C LYS A 20 8.18 5.16 -10.22
N LEU A 21 7.94 4.74 -8.99
CA LEU A 21 8.60 5.26 -7.78
C LEU A 21 10.01 4.67 -7.54
N GLY A 22 10.45 3.76 -8.41
CA GLY A 22 11.74 3.08 -8.31
C GLY A 22 11.77 1.90 -7.34
N TYR A 23 10.61 1.36 -6.96
CA TYR A 23 10.54 0.09 -6.24
C TYR A 23 10.49 -1.07 -7.23
N ASP A 24 10.96 -2.24 -6.79
CA ASP A 24 10.78 -3.52 -7.46
C ASP A 24 9.62 -4.29 -6.80
N PRO A 25 8.40 -4.29 -7.38
CA PRO A 25 7.22 -4.90 -6.79
C PRO A 25 7.07 -6.39 -7.16
N VAL A 26 6.63 -7.17 -6.19
CA VAL A 26 6.30 -8.58 -6.31
C VAL A 26 4.85 -8.78 -5.89
N ILE A 27 4.05 -9.43 -6.74
CA ILE A 27 2.66 -9.80 -6.43
C ILE A 27 2.67 -11.03 -5.52
N VAL A 28 2.02 -10.93 -4.37
CA VAL A 28 2.04 -11.93 -3.29
C VAL A 28 0.73 -12.71 -3.21
N THR A 29 -0.38 -12.11 -3.65
CA THR A 29 -1.69 -12.77 -3.72
C THR A 29 -1.70 -14.03 -4.59
N ASP A 30 -0.91 -14.03 -5.66
CA ASP A 30 -0.77 -15.17 -6.55
C ASP A 30 -0.13 -16.38 -5.87
N LEU A 31 0.67 -16.18 -4.82
CA LEU A 31 1.31 -17.24 -4.05
C LEU A 31 0.37 -17.88 -3.02
N VAL A 32 -0.73 -17.20 -2.65
CA VAL A 32 -1.61 -17.63 -1.55
C VAL A 32 -3.09 -17.50 -1.92
N ARG A 33 -3.43 -17.80 -3.19
CA ARG A 33 -4.78 -17.62 -3.78
C ARG A 33 -5.93 -18.27 -3.01
N THR A 34 -5.67 -19.27 -2.17
CA THR A 34 -6.68 -19.99 -1.37
C THR A 34 -6.83 -19.48 0.06
N SER A 35 -5.94 -18.59 0.52
CA SER A 35 -6.00 -18.09 1.88
C SER A 35 -6.93 -16.87 1.96
N ARG A 36 -7.96 -16.97 2.79
CA ARG A 36 -8.74 -15.79 3.26
C ARG A 36 -7.88 -14.78 4.02
N TYR A 37 -6.60 -15.07 4.21
CA TYR A 37 -5.64 -14.32 5.02
C TYR A 37 -4.45 -13.87 4.21
N ILE A 38 -4.63 -13.34 3.00
CA ILE A 38 -3.55 -12.62 2.32
C ILE A 38 -3.31 -11.29 3.07
N PRO A 39 -2.18 -11.12 3.79
CA PRO A 39 -1.95 -9.94 4.62
C PRO A 39 -1.71 -8.68 3.78
N TYR A 40 -1.16 -8.83 2.57
CA TYR A 40 -0.90 -7.77 1.58
C TYR A 40 -0.90 -8.38 0.17
N ASN A 41 -1.28 -7.58 -0.82
CA ASN A 41 -1.34 -7.99 -2.22
C ASN A 41 0.01 -7.88 -2.92
N LEU A 42 0.79 -6.85 -2.59
CA LEU A 42 2.11 -6.61 -3.15
C LEU A 42 3.12 -6.40 -2.02
N ALA A 43 4.36 -6.82 -2.26
CA ALA A 43 5.52 -6.35 -1.52
C ALA A 43 6.46 -5.69 -2.52
N ALA A 44 7.08 -4.58 -2.17
CA ALA A 44 8.05 -3.92 -3.03
C ALA A 44 9.25 -3.41 -2.25
N ARG A 45 10.42 -3.45 -2.88
CA ARG A 45 11.68 -3.03 -2.27
C ARG A 45 12.33 -1.91 -3.07
N LYS A 46 13.01 -1.00 -2.39
CA LYS A 46 13.86 0.02 -3.01
C LYS A 46 15.15 0.14 -2.22
N GLU A 47 16.27 0.16 -2.92
CA GLU A 47 17.56 0.52 -2.33
C GLU A 47 17.68 2.04 -2.32
N MET A 48 18.01 2.59 -1.16
CA MET A 48 18.13 4.02 -0.92
C MET A 48 19.58 4.46 -1.13
N ASP A 49 19.79 5.76 -1.32
CA ASP A 49 21.13 6.32 -1.59
C ASP A 49 22.14 6.08 -0.44
N ASP A 50 21.65 5.86 0.78
CA ASP A 50 22.45 5.52 1.96
C ASP A 50 22.78 4.01 2.08
N GLY A 51 22.42 3.22 1.07
CA GLY A 51 22.59 1.76 1.04
C GLY A 51 21.58 0.99 1.89
N THR A 52 20.61 1.67 2.51
CA THR A 52 19.53 0.98 3.23
C THR A 52 18.44 0.52 2.28
N ILE A 53 17.71 -0.52 2.67
CA ILE A 53 16.55 -1.01 1.92
C ILE A 53 15.28 -0.42 2.55
N ASP A 54 14.43 0.20 1.73
CA ASP A 54 13.05 0.48 2.06
C ASP A 54 12.14 -0.64 1.53
N ASN A 55 11.23 -1.11 2.38
CA ASN A 55 10.30 -2.17 2.04
C ASN A 55 8.88 -1.66 2.28
N VAL A 56 8.01 -1.82 1.29
CA VAL A 56 6.59 -1.48 1.38
C VAL A 56 5.73 -2.72 1.12
N MET A 57 4.75 -2.95 1.98
CA MET A 57 3.74 -4.00 1.86
C MET A 57 2.38 -3.33 1.60
N VAL A 58 1.77 -3.62 0.46
CA VAL A 58 0.54 -2.95 0.01
C VAL A 58 -0.63 -3.91 0.05
N LYS A 59 -1.69 -3.54 0.78
CA LYS A 59 -3.00 -4.20 0.75
C LYS A 59 -3.95 -3.42 -0.17
N LEU A 60 -4.57 -4.09 -1.12
CA LEU A 60 -5.54 -3.47 -2.02
C LEU A 60 -6.97 -3.68 -1.50
N LYS A 61 -7.76 -2.60 -1.48
CA LYS A 61 -9.19 -2.63 -1.16
C LYS A 61 -9.98 -1.88 -2.22
N VAL A 62 -11.28 -2.11 -2.27
CA VAL A 62 -12.19 -1.43 -3.19
C VAL A 62 -13.27 -0.75 -2.38
N SER A 63 -13.48 0.55 -2.62
CA SER A 63 -14.61 1.29 -2.11
C SER A 63 -15.51 1.75 -3.26
N LEU A 64 -16.81 1.89 -2.99
CA LEU A 64 -17.76 2.48 -3.93
C LEU A 64 -17.75 4.01 -3.90
N HIS A 65 -17.24 4.59 -2.81
CA HIS A 65 -17.19 6.03 -2.60
C HIS A 65 -15.80 6.44 -2.08
N PRO A 66 -15.36 7.67 -2.34
CA PRO A 66 -14.12 8.16 -1.76
C PRO A 66 -14.23 8.20 -0.23
N ILE A 67 -13.18 7.76 0.45
CA ILE A 67 -13.04 7.85 1.91
C ILE A 67 -12.85 9.34 2.26
N GLN A 68 -13.70 9.86 3.13
CA GLN A 68 -13.80 11.30 3.41
C GLN A 68 -12.99 11.74 4.63
N SER A 69 -12.54 10.81 5.48
CA SER A 69 -11.81 11.12 6.71
C SER A 69 -10.90 9.99 7.18
N LEU A 70 -9.94 10.31 8.06
CA LEU A 70 -9.07 9.30 8.69
C LEU A 70 -9.85 8.36 9.63
N GLU A 71 -10.94 8.83 10.25
CA GLU A 71 -11.82 7.99 11.07
C GLU A 71 -12.52 6.93 10.21
N GLU A 72 -13.06 7.36 9.06
CA GLU A 72 -13.65 6.45 8.08
C GLU A 72 -12.60 5.48 7.52
N ALA A 73 -11.40 5.96 7.21
CA ALA A 73 -10.28 5.11 6.78
C ALA A 73 -9.92 4.07 7.86
N ALA A 74 -9.85 4.46 9.12
CA ALA A 74 -9.57 3.57 10.24
C ALA A 74 -10.66 2.50 10.41
N PHE A 75 -11.93 2.87 10.26
CA PHE A 75 -13.05 1.93 10.29
C PHE A 75 -13.02 0.97 9.11
N PHE A 76 -12.80 1.49 7.90
CA PHE A 76 -12.72 0.73 6.66
C PHE A 76 -11.53 -0.25 6.68
N CYS A 77 -10.41 0.14 7.28
CA CYS A 77 -9.17 -0.64 7.39
C CYS A 77 -8.98 -1.30 8.77
N ARG A 78 -10.07 -1.48 9.56
CA ARG A 78 -9.97 -1.90 10.97
C ARG A 78 -9.17 -3.18 11.20
N ASP A 79 -9.31 -4.15 10.29
CA ASP A 79 -8.66 -5.46 10.42
C ASP A 79 -7.16 -5.34 10.16
N GLU A 80 -6.78 -4.57 9.14
CA GLU A 80 -5.40 -4.23 8.84
C GLU A 80 -4.76 -3.44 9.99
N VAL A 81 -5.45 -2.41 10.49
CA VAL A 81 -4.99 -1.59 11.64
C VAL A 81 -4.78 -2.47 12.88
N GLY A 82 -5.75 -3.34 13.19
CA GLY A 82 -5.66 -4.24 14.34
C GLY A 82 -4.48 -5.21 14.24
N ARG A 83 -4.20 -5.75 13.04
CA ARG A 83 -3.05 -6.64 12.82
C ARG A 83 -1.73 -5.89 12.95
N MET A 84 -1.61 -4.73 12.32
CA MET A 84 -0.37 -3.95 12.37
C MET A 84 -0.09 -3.42 13.78
N LYS A 85 -1.11 -3.03 14.55
CA LYS A 85 -0.95 -2.70 15.97
C LYS A 85 -0.34 -3.85 16.77
N LYS A 86 -0.84 -5.09 16.56
CA LYS A 86 -0.25 -6.28 17.21
C LYS A 86 1.19 -6.53 16.77
N PHE A 87 1.47 -6.40 15.48
CA PHE A 87 2.82 -6.53 14.94
C PHE A 87 3.78 -5.51 15.55
N PHE A 88 3.41 -4.23 15.58
CA PHE A 88 4.25 -3.18 16.15
C PHE A 88 4.47 -3.32 17.66
N ALA A 89 3.50 -3.85 18.40
CA ALA A 89 3.66 -4.15 19.81
C ALA A 89 4.66 -5.29 20.08
N GLN A 90 4.84 -6.20 19.13
CA GLN A 90 5.79 -7.33 19.20
C GLN A 90 7.14 -7.02 18.56
N ALA A 91 7.20 -6.00 17.69
CA ALA A 91 8.42 -5.62 16.99
C ALA A 91 9.47 -5.05 17.97
N PRO A 92 10.72 -5.55 17.95
CA PRO A 92 11.80 -5.05 18.79
C PRO A 92 12.01 -3.54 18.64
N ALA A 93 12.38 -2.88 19.73
CA ALA A 93 12.77 -1.47 19.70
C ALA A 93 14.00 -1.29 18.78
N GLY A 94 13.95 -0.29 17.90
CA GLY A 94 15.01 0.00 16.94
C GLY A 94 14.98 -0.80 15.64
N MET A 95 14.06 -1.77 15.47
CA MET A 95 13.88 -2.45 14.19
C MET A 95 13.21 -1.51 13.17
N LYS A 96 13.88 -1.27 12.02
CA LYS A 96 13.25 -0.62 10.86
C LYS A 96 12.25 -1.61 10.25
N VAL A 97 10.98 -1.41 10.56
CA VAL A 97 9.87 -2.22 10.06
C VAL A 97 9.50 -1.79 8.65
N SER A 98 9.11 -2.74 7.80
CA SER A 98 8.53 -2.44 6.49
C SER A 98 7.30 -1.55 6.64
N ARG A 99 7.13 -0.58 5.74
CA ARG A 99 5.95 0.28 5.69
C ARG A 99 4.76 -0.57 5.24
N PHE A 100 3.65 -0.46 5.96
CA PHE A 100 2.41 -1.15 5.59
C PHE A 100 1.42 -0.12 5.09
N GLU A 101 0.95 -0.32 3.86
CA GLU A 101 0.03 0.60 3.20
C GLU A 101 -1.24 -0.12 2.78
N VAL A 102 -2.37 0.60 2.83
CA VAL A 102 -3.65 0.17 2.27
C VAL A 102 -4.03 1.12 1.16
N TRP A 103 -4.16 0.60 -0.05
CA TRP A 103 -4.55 1.38 -1.22
C TRP A 103 -5.99 1.04 -1.59
N VAL A 104 -6.85 2.04 -1.51
CA VAL A 104 -8.29 1.92 -1.75
C VAL A 104 -8.58 2.40 -3.16
N SER A 105 -8.91 1.47 -4.05
CA SER A 105 -9.42 1.78 -5.38
C SER A 105 -10.81 2.36 -5.26
N ILE A 106 -10.99 3.55 -5.83
CA ILE A 106 -12.27 4.25 -5.95
C ILE A 106 -12.70 4.32 -7.43
N PRO A 107 -13.98 4.55 -7.73
CA PRO A 107 -14.50 4.51 -9.11
C PRO A 107 -13.89 5.52 -10.10
N SER A 108 -13.00 6.41 -9.65
CA SER A 108 -12.22 7.34 -10.49
C SER A 108 -10.96 6.71 -11.11
N ASN A 109 -10.72 5.41 -10.93
CA ASN A 109 -9.49 4.70 -11.31
C ASN A 109 -8.21 5.18 -10.58
N GLN A 110 -8.37 5.94 -9.50
CA GLN A 110 -7.26 6.34 -8.63
C GLN A 110 -7.28 5.54 -7.31
N PHE A 111 -6.13 5.46 -6.66
CA PHE A 111 -6.00 4.93 -5.31
C PHE A 111 -5.98 6.07 -4.30
N GLN A 112 -6.82 5.99 -3.27
CA GLN A 112 -6.55 6.66 -2.01
C GLN A 112 -5.60 5.78 -1.20
N GLN A 113 -4.47 6.33 -0.79
CA GLN A 113 -3.40 5.57 -0.16
C GLN A 113 -3.28 5.94 1.31
N PHE A 114 -3.16 4.93 2.16
CA PHE A 114 -3.04 5.11 3.59
C PHE A 114 -1.87 4.28 4.12
N GLU A 115 -1.04 4.87 4.98
CA GLU A 115 -0.01 4.15 5.73
C GLU A 115 -0.55 3.81 7.12
N ILE A 116 -0.30 2.57 7.57
CA ILE A 116 -0.58 2.13 8.93
C ILE A 116 0.74 2.09 9.71
N GLY A 117 0.90 3.06 10.60
CA GLY A 117 2.04 3.19 11.51
C GLY A 117 1.71 2.76 12.94
N ARG A 118 2.68 2.98 13.84
CA ARG A 118 2.52 2.72 15.28
C ARG A 118 1.41 3.56 15.90
N ASP A 119 1.28 4.80 15.44
CA ASP A 119 0.37 5.81 16.00
C ASP A 119 -1.04 5.77 15.38
N GLY A 120 -1.24 4.96 14.33
CA GLY A 120 -2.54 4.82 13.67
C GLY A 120 -2.42 4.80 12.15
N ILE A 121 -3.49 5.25 11.48
CA ILE A 121 -3.58 5.34 10.03
C ILE A 121 -3.43 6.81 9.61
N ARG A 122 -2.65 7.05 8.56
CA ARG A 122 -2.49 8.37 7.95
C ARG A 122 -2.64 8.27 6.44
N GLU A 123 -3.16 9.32 5.83
CA GLU A 123 -3.20 9.42 4.36
C GLU A 123 -1.79 9.73 3.84
N ILE A 124 -1.45 9.12 2.71
CA ILE A 124 -0.21 9.39 1.98
C ILE A 124 -0.57 9.80 0.56
N LEU A 125 0.19 10.75 0.01
CA LEU A 125 -0.06 11.23 -1.33
C LEU A 125 0.20 10.11 -2.34
N ALA A 126 -0.82 9.78 -3.13
CA ALA A 126 -0.62 9.03 -4.34
C ALA A 126 0.33 9.83 -5.24
N PRO A 127 1.39 9.21 -5.82
CA PRO A 127 2.20 9.89 -6.80
C PRO A 127 1.30 10.25 -7.98
N ASP A 128 1.26 11.52 -8.36
CA ASP A 128 0.50 11.94 -9.52
C ASP A 128 0.94 11.12 -10.74
N GLU A 129 -0.02 10.49 -11.43
CA GLU A 129 0.24 9.80 -12.71
C GLU A 129 0.83 10.75 -13.77
N ASN A 130 0.75 12.07 -13.52
CA ASN A 130 1.26 13.16 -14.36
C ASN A 130 2.60 13.76 -13.92
N THR A 131 3.25 13.28 -12.84
CA THR A 131 4.63 13.68 -12.54
C THR A 131 5.63 12.88 -13.38
N GLY A 132 5.56 13.05 -14.70
CA GLY A 132 6.74 12.96 -15.53
C GLY A 132 7.60 14.18 -15.27
N LEU A 133 8.87 13.95 -14.89
CA LEU A 133 10.00 14.87 -15.06
C LEU A 133 9.64 16.37 -15.03
N THR A 134 9.71 16.99 -13.87
CA THR A 134 10.19 18.37 -13.80
C THR A 134 11.39 18.39 -12.88
N GLY A 135 12.58 18.36 -13.50
CA GLY A 135 13.79 18.81 -12.85
C GLY A 135 13.61 20.26 -12.43
N GLY A 136 14.08 20.57 -11.23
CA GLY A 136 14.11 21.92 -10.69
C GLY A 136 15.32 22.02 -9.79
N ALA A 137 16.45 22.38 -10.40
CA ALA A 137 17.59 22.91 -9.68
C ALA A 137 17.16 24.15 -8.88
N ALA A 138 17.59 24.20 -7.63
CA ALA A 138 17.88 25.44 -6.90
C ALA A 138 19.01 25.13 -5.93
#